data_AF-A0A1G1E9W7-F1
#
_entry.id   AF-A0A1G1E9W7-F1
#
_cell.length_a   1.000
_cell.length_b   1.000
_cell.length_c   1.000
_cell.angle_alpha   90.00
_cell.angle_beta   90.00
_cell.angle_gamma   90.00
#
_symmetry.space_group_name_H-M   'P 1'
#
loop_
_entity.id
_entity.type
_entity.pdbx_description
1 polymer ?
#
loop_
_entity_poly.entity_id
_entity_poly.type
_entity_poly.pdbx_seq_one_letter_code
_entity_poly.pdbx_strand_id
1 'polypeptide(L)' 'MTDFLKKTLHAKDVKVIKEAKISDGWEAEAEVYEESSFIKSLGLPTRVMDRNIYEVRLDNDLEVQSYEQKEHERH' A
#
# COMPACT_ATOMS: atom_id res chain seq x y z
N MET A 1 6.40 -2.92 -8.60
CA MET A 1 5.47 -2.75 -7.46
C MET A 1 5.49 -1.36 -6.83
N THR A 2 6.60 -0.88 -6.25
CA THR A 2 6.63 0.38 -5.47
C THR A 2 6.17 1.60 -6.27
N ASP A 3 6.61 1.73 -7.52
CA ASP A 3 6.17 2.80 -8.42
C ASP A 3 4.68 2.72 -8.78
N PHE A 4 4.13 1.51 -8.87
CA PHE A 4 2.69 1.31 -9.08
C PHE A 4 1.93 1.86 -7.87
N LEU A 5 2.30 1.46 -6.65
CA LEU A 5 1.64 1.94 -5.43
C LEU A 5 1.78 3.47 -5.26
N LYS A 6 2.98 4.04 -5.50
CA LYS A 6 3.19 5.49 -5.44
C LYS A 6 2.23 6.26 -6.36
N LYS A 7 2.01 5.75 -7.57
CA LYS A 7 1.11 6.38 -8.55
C LYS A 7 -0.36 6.16 -8.19
N THR A 8 -0.75 4.91 -7.94
CA THR A 8 -2.15 4.51 -7.74
C THR A 8 -2.73 5.08 -6.45
N LEU A 9 -1.95 5.11 -5.37
CA LEU A 9 -2.37 5.60 -4.06
C LEU A 9 -2.01 7.08 -3.82
N HIS A 10 -1.39 7.74 -4.80
CA HIS A 10 -0.80 9.07 -4.63
C HIS A 10 0.12 9.15 -3.39
N ALA A 11 0.81 8.06 -3.11
CA ALA A 11 1.64 7.93 -1.91
C ALA A 11 2.91 8.77 -2.05
N LYS A 12 3.27 9.45 -0.96
CA LYS A 12 4.53 10.19 -0.87
C LYS A 12 5.72 9.24 -0.79
N ASP A 13 5.56 8.13 -0.07
CA ASP A 13 6.58 7.10 0.00
C ASP A 13 6.01 5.69 0.17
N VAL A 14 6.81 4.71 -0.25
CA VAL A 14 6.47 3.29 -0.17
C VAL A 14 7.72 2.51 0.21
N LYS A 15 7.62 1.71 1.26
CA LYS A 15 8.69 0.84 1.75
C LYS A 15 8.20 -0.61 1.79
N VAL A 16 8.89 -1.50 1.10
CA VAL A 16 8.63 -2.94 1.24
C VAL A 16 9.17 -3.42 2.58
N ILE A 17 8.34 -4.09 3.37
CA ILE A 17 8.68 -4.55 4.73
C ILE A 17 8.72 -6.08 4.84
N LYS A 18 8.09 -6.80 3.90
CA LYS A 18 8.11 -8.26 3.81
C LYS A 18 7.91 -8.69 2.38
N GLU A 19 8.58 -9.78 1.99
CA GLU A 19 8.40 -10.45 0.70
C GLU A 19 8.46 -11.96 0.92
N ALA A 20 7.57 -12.70 0.26
CA ALA A 20 7.53 -14.15 0.31
C ALA A 20 7.18 -14.72 -1.07
N LYS A 21 7.93 -15.74 -1.50
CA LYS A 21 7.57 -16.53 -2.67
C LYS A 21 6.39 -17.44 -2.31
N ILE A 22 5.35 -17.44 -3.15
CA ILE A 22 4.19 -18.34 -3.03
C ILE A 22 4.10 -19.24 -4.27
N SER A 23 3.15 -20.18 -4.29
CA SER A 23 3.00 -21.15 -5.39
C SER A 23 2.91 -20.48 -6.77
N ASP A 24 2.16 -19.39 -6.86
CA ASP A 24 1.78 -18.76 -8.14
C ASP A 24 2.35 -17.35 -8.30
N GLY A 25 3.44 -17.02 -7.60
CA GLY A 25 4.06 -15.71 -7.70
C GLY A 25 4.72 -15.27 -6.41
N TRP A 26 4.45 -14.03 -6.00
CA TRP A 26 4.97 -13.45 -4.77
C TRP A 26 3.88 -12.70 -4.02
N GLU A 27 4.06 -12.64 -2.71
CA GLU A 27 3.31 -11.76 -1.83
C GLU A 27 4.30 -10.80 -1.16
N ALA A 28 3.95 -9.53 -1.13
CA ALA A 28 4.73 -8.50 -0.46
C ALA A 28 3.85 -7.68 0.48
N GLU A 29 4.42 -7.26 1.60
CA GLU A 29 3.81 -6.23 2.43
C GLU A 29 4.59 -4.93 2.23
N ALA A 30 3.85 -3.85 1.96
CA ALA A 30 4.41 -2.52 1.78
C ALA A 30 3.80 -1.55 2.80
N GLU A 31 4.66 -0.85 3.52
CA GLU A 31 4.29 0.33 4.29
C GLU A 31 4.19 1.51 3.33
N VAL A 32 3.00 2.13 3.26
CA VAL A 32 2.65 3.21 2.35
C VAL A 32 2.32 4.46 3.15
N TYR A 33 3.00 5.56 2.83
CA TYR A 33 2.75 6.87 3.42
C TYR A 33 1.94 7.72 2.45
N GLU A 34 0.64 7.84 2.70
CA GLU A 34 -0.34 8.46 1.80
C GLU A 34 -1.18 9.51 2.53
N GLU A 35 -1.81 10.41 1.77
CA GLU A 35 -2.70 11.42 2.38
C GLU A 35 -3.93 10.75 3.00
N SER A 36 -4.37 11.23 4.16
CA SER A 36 -5.48 10.62 4.88
C SER A 36 -6.78 10.69 4.10
N SER A 37 -7.28 9.52 3.68
CA SER A 37 -8.56 9.36 2.98
C SER A 37 -9.74 9.85 3.83
N PHE A 38 -9.65 9.70 5.16
CA PHE A 38 -10.66 10.21 6.09
C PHE A 38 -10.68 11.74 6.12
N ILE A 39 -9.51 12.38 6.23
CA ILE A 39 -9.50 13.86 6.28
C ILE A 39 -9.87 14.47 4.92
N LYS A 40 -9.49 13.82 3.81
CA LYS A 40 -9.96 14.18 2.46
C LYS A 40 -11.48 14.15 2.36
N SER A 41 -12.14 13.13 2.90
CA SER A 41 -13.60 13.01 2.82
C SER A 41 -14.34 14.09 3.61
N LEU A 42 -13.68 14.68 4.62
CA LEU A 42 -14.20 15.84 5.36
C LEU A 42 -14.02 17.18 4.64
N GLY A 43 -13.33 17.22 3.50
CA GLY A 43 -13.09 18.45 2.72
C GLY A 43 -12.14 19.44 3.40
N LEU A 44 -11.37 18.99 4.40
CA LEU A 44 -10.46 19.86 5.15
C LEU A 44 -9.12 20.01 4.40
N PRO A 45 -8.63 21.24 4.18
CA PRO A 45 -7.34 21.48 3.54
C PRO A 45 -6.22 21.21 4.55
N THR A 46 -5.90 19.94 4.78
CA THR A 46 -4.82 19.54 5.68
C THR A 46 -3.89 18.55 4.99
N ARG A 47 -2.63 18.49 5.45
CA ARG A 47 -1.60 17.56 4.96
C ARG A 47 -1.43 16.36 5.90
N VAL A 48 -2.53 15.89 6.48
CA VAL A 48 -2.47 14.72 7.36
C VAL A 48 -2.16 13.51 6.50
N MET A 49 -1.14 12.78 6.90
CA MET A 49 -0.66 11.60 6.21
C MET A 49 -0.89 10.38 7.10
N ASP A 50 -1.43 9.34 6.51
CA ASP A 50 -1.59 8.04 7.16
C ASP A 50 -0.45 7.11 6.74
N ARG A 51 -0.09 6.22 7.65
CA ARG A 51 0.85 5.13 7.40
C ARG A 51 0.06 3.83 7.40
N ASN A 52 -0.15 3.28 6.22
CA ASN A 52 -0.95 2.08 6.00
C ASN A 52 -0.04 0.92 5.55
N ILE A 53 -0.45 -0.30 5.87
CA ILE A 53 0.21 -1.51 5.37
C ILE A 53 -0.67 -2.08 4.28
N TYR A 54 -0.07 -2.37 3.13
CA TYR A 54 -0.74 -3.03 2.02
C TYR A 54 -0.15 -4.42 1.81
N GLU A 55 -1.01 -5.41 1.64
CA GLU A 55 -0.64 -6.68 1.05
C GLU A 55 -0.73 -6.56 -0.48
N VAL A 56 0.29 -7.04 -1.18
CA VAL A 56 0.40 -6.93 -2.63
C VAL A 56 0.72 -8.30 -3.20
N ARG A 57 -0.11 -8.76 -4.14
CA ARG A 57 0.16 -9.99 -4.91
C ARG A 57 0.82 -9.62 -6.22
N LEU A 58 1.89 -10.33 -6.50
CA LEU A 58 2.67 -10.20 -7.71
C LEU A 58 2.72 -11.56 -8.41
N ASP A 59 2.79 -11.56 -9.74
CA ASP A 59 3.08 -12.79 -10.48
C ASP A 59 4.58 -13.14 -10.48
N ASN A 60 4.97 -14.11 -11.30
CA ASN A 60 6.36 -14.56 -11.40
C ASN A 60 7.30 -13.51 -12.02
N ASP A 61 6.77 -12.56 -12.77
CA ASP A 61 7.51 -11.47 -13.40
C ASP A 61 7.53 -10.20 -12.53
N LEU A 62 7.02 -10.29 -11.29
CA LEU A 62 6.90 -9.20 -10.32
C LEU A 62 5.94 -8.09 -10.76
N GLU A 63 4.99 -8.39 -11.65
CA GLU A 63 3.91 -7.48 -12.00
C GLU A 63 2.79 -7.55 -10.96
N VAL A 64 2.18 -6.39 -10.66
CA VAL A 64 1.12 -6.29 -9.64
C VAL A 64 -0.17 -6.90 -10.18
N GLN A 65 -0.63 -7.96 -9.52
CA GLN A 65 -1.90 -8.63 -9.81
C GLN A 65 -3.04 -8.05 -8.96
N SER A 66 -2.78 -7.80 -7.67
CA SER A 66 -3.75 -7.17 -6.75
C SER A 66 -3.06 -6.50 -5.56
N TYR A 67 -3.77 -5.61 -4.87
CA TYR A 67 -3.32 -5.02 -3.61
C TYR A 67 -4.52 -4.74 -2.69
N GLU A 68 -4.31 -4.85 -1.39
CA GLU A 68 -5.32 -4.61 -0.37
C GLU A 68 -4.69 -3.95 0.87
N GLN A 69 -5.37 -2.95 1.43
CA GLN A 69 -4.95 -2.33 2.69
C GLN A 69 -5.27 -3.31 3.83
N LYS A 70 -4.27 -3.69 4.64
CA LYS A 70 -4.51 -4.46 5.86
C LYS A 70 -5.27 -3.60 6.86
N GLU A 71 -6.39 -4.11 7.38
CA GLU A 71 -7.09 -3.45 8.47
C GLU A 71 -6.14 -3.32 9.67
N HIS A 72 -6.04 -2.11 10.23
CA HIS A 72 -5.45 -1.94 11.54
C HIS A 72 -6.39 -2.63 12.55
N GLU A 73 -5.99 -3.78 13.09
CA GLU A 73 -6.57 -4.26 14.34
C GLU A 73 -6.29 -3.18 15.40
N ARG A 74 -7.31 -2.37 15.70
CA ARG A 74 -7.27 -1.46 16.85
C ARG A 74 -7.31 -2.34 18.10
N HIS A 75 -6.16 -2.63 18.66
CA HIS A 75 -6.04 -3.14 20.03
C HIS A 75 -6.50 -2.10 21.06
#